data_AF-A0A2K9JZ14-F1
#
_entry.id   AF-A0A2K9JZ14-F1
#
_cell.length_a   1.000
_cell.length_b   1.000
_cell.length_c   1.000
_cell.angle_alpha   90.00
_cell.angle_beta   90.00
_cell.angle_gamma   90.00
#
_symmetry.space_group_name_H-M   'P 1'
#
loop_
_entity.id
_entity.type
_entity.pdbx_description
1 polymer ?
#
loop_
_entity_poly.entity_id
_entity_poly.type
_entity_poly.pdbx_seq_one_letter_code
_entity_poly.pdbx_strand_id
1 'polypeptide(L)'
;MRGMLWRYRRHVHTITADNGSEFCEHEYVSDKLKTDIYFANPYSSWERGLNENFNGLLRQYIRKGTDLRTVTDKQIAHIERALNARPRKCIGFRQPVVIFNELRKAA
;
A
#
# COMPACT_ATOMS: atom_id res chain seq x y z
N MET A 1 -3.60 -0.95 9.94
CA MET A 1 -2.88 0.22 9.36
C MET A 1 -1.90 0.89 10.31
N ARG A 2 -2.27 1.25 11.55
CA ARG A 2 -1.43 2.03 12.48
C ARG A 2 0.01 1.51 12.63
N GLY A 3 0.18 0.24 13.00
CA GLY A 3 1.51 -0.33 13.28
C GLY A 3 2.46 -0.28 12.08
N MET A 4 1.93 -0.51 10.88
CA MET A 4 2.70 -0.48 9.62
C MET A 4 3.15 0.94 9.25
N LEU A 5 2.25 1.92 9.40
CA LEU A 5 2.49 3.29 8.93
C LEU A 5 3.13 4.20 9.98
N TRP A 6 3.15 3.81 11.26
CA TRP A 6 3.66 4.65 12.36
C TRP A 6 5.08 5.18 12.12
N ARG A 7 5.96 4.35 11.53
CA ARG A 7 7.34 4.72 11.20
C ARG A 7 7.43 5.81 10.13
N TYR A 8 6.40 5.92 9.29
CA TYR A 8 6.32 6.86 8.19
C TYR A 8 5.29 7.97 8.41
N ARG A 9 4.71 8.11 9.61
CA ARG A 9 3.60 9.05 9.88
C ARG A 9 3.86 10.50 9.46
N ARG A 10 5.13 10.95 9.46
CA ARG A 10 5.51 12.30 8.98
C ARG A 10 5.47 12.45 7.46
N HIS A 11 5.48 11.33 6.74
CA HIS A 11 5.54 11.22 5.28
C HIS A 11 4.22 10.69 4.69
N VAL A 12 3.21 10.40 5.53
CA VAL A 12 1.87 10.01 5.09
C VAL A 12 0.94 11.21 5.25
N HIS A 13 0.73 11.94 4.16
CA HIS A 13 -0.10 13.15 4.17
C HIS A 13 -1.59 12.82 4.09
N THR A 14 -1.95 11.87 3.21
CA THR A 14 -3.33 11.41 3.01
C THR A 14 -3.36 9.91 2.77
N ILE A 15 -4.51 9.29 3.02
CA ILE A 15 -4.80 7.88 2.70
C ILE A 15 -6.09 7.84 1.90
N THR A 16 -6.13 7.03 0.84
CA THR A 16 -7.37 6.75 0.09
C THR A 16 -7.74 5.28 0.27
N ALA A 17 -8.95 5.04 0.78
CA ALA A 17 -9.50 3.71 1.06
C ALA A 17 -10.75 3.42 0.20
N ASP A 18 -11.20 2.17 0.19
CA ASP A 18 -12.53 1.80 -0.30
C ASP A 18 -13.48 1.71 0.90
N ASN A 19 -14.76 1.47 0.62
CA ASN A 19 -15.79 1.36 1.65
C ASN A 19 -15.82 -0.04 2.31
N GLY A 20 -14.69 -0.76 2.34
CA GLY A 20 -14.57 -2.03 3.04
C GLY A 20 -14.69 -1.86 4.55
N SER A 21 -15.33 -2.82 5.22
CA SER A 21 -15.55 -2.79 6.67
C SER A 21 -14.25 -2.78 7.49
N GLU A 22 -13.16 -3.25 6.92
CA GLU A 22 -11.82 -3.18 7.51
C GLU A 22 -11.31 -1.75 7.71
N PHE A 23 -11.95 -0.75 7.08
CA PHE A 23 -11.66 0.67 7.21
C PHE A 23 -12.63 1.41 8.15
N CYS A 24 -13.55 0.72 8.84
CA CYS A 24 -14.51 1.37 9.77
C CYS A 24 -13.83 2.19 10.88
N GLU A 25 -12.61 1.84 11.30
CA GLU A 25 -11.85 2.60 12.30
C GLU A 25 -11.01 3.75 11.70
N HIS A 26 -11.37 4.28 10.53
CA HIS A 26 -10.59 5.32 9.84
C HIS A 26 -10.39 6.59 10.67
N GLU A 27 -11.39 7.01 11.46
CA GLU A 27 -11.27 8.20 12.33
C GLU A 27 -10.16 8.03 13.36
N TYR A 28 -10.09 6.85 13.99
CA TYR A 28 -9.04 6.52 14.95
C TYR A 28 -7.66 6.48 14.28
N VAL A 29 -7.57 5.91 13.07
CA VAL A 29 -6.32 5.89 12.30
C VAL A 29 -5.88 7.31 11.92
N SER A 30 -6.81 8.16 11.49
CA SER A 30 -6.57 9.56 11.14
C SER A 30 -6.05 10.35 12.33
N ASP A 31 -6.68 10.23 13.51
CA ASP A 31 -6.21 10.91 14.73
C ASP A 31 -4.78 10.47 15.12
N LYS A 32 -4.50 9.17 15.05
CA LYS A 32 -3.19 8.64 15.48
C LYS A 32 -2.07 8.97 14.50
N LEU A 33 -2.34 8.95 13.20
CA LEU A 33 -1.32 9.25 12.19
C LEU A 33 -1.22 10.75 11.89
N LYS A 34 -2.23 11.56 12.27
CA LYS A 34 -2.39 12.97 11.88
C LYS A 34 -2.39 13.10 10.35
N THR A 35 -3.25 12.30 9.73
CA THR A 35 -3.33 12.08 8.28
C THR A 35 -4.80 12.09 7.86
N ASP A 36 -5.13 12.78 6.77
CA ASP A 36 -6.50 12.80 6.24
C ASP A 36 -6.82 11.49 5.51
N ILE A 37 -8.02 10.95 5.72
CA ILE A 37 -8.47 9.72 5.06
C ILE A 37 -9.68 10.03 4.18
N TYR A 38 -9.57 9.64 2.91
CA TYR A 38 -10.60 9.79 1.89
C TYR A 38 -11.09 8.42 1.43
N PHE A 39 -12.35 8.36 1.01
CA PHE A 39 -12.95 7.15 0.48
C PHE A 39 -13.27 7.32 -0.99
N ALA A 40 -12.98 6.27 -1.78
CA ALA A 40 -13.41 6.20 -3.16
C ALA A 40 -14.95 6.18 -3.25
N ASN A 41 -15.48 6.80 -4.29
CA ASN A 41 -16.91 6.82 -4.58
C ASN A 41 -17.43 5.38 -4.76
N PRO A 42 -18.67 5.09 -4.34
CA PRO A 42 -19.28 3.78 -4.57
C PRO A 42 -19.20 3.39 -6.04
N TYR A 43 -18.90 2.11 -6.30
CA TYR A 43 -18.76 1.54 -7.65
C TYR A 43 -17.69 2.20 -8.55
N SER A 44 -16.79 3.01 -7.99
CA SER A 44 -15.76 3.76 -8.74
C SER A 44 -14.37 3.17 -8.57
N SER A 45 -14.18 1.91 -8.96
CA SER A 45 -12.91 1.18 -8.78
C SER A 45 -11.71 1.84 -9.49
N TRP A 46 -11.95 2.63 -10.53
CA TRP A 46 -10.90 3.37 -11.26
C TRP A 46 -10.20 4.43 -10.41
N GLU A 47 -10.85 4.98 -9.37
CA GLU A 47 -10.23 5.92 -8.42
C GLU A 47 -9.11 5.27 -7.60
N ARG A 48 -9.03 3.94 -7.63
CA ARG A 48 -8.01 3.12 -6.99
C ARG A 48 -7.26 2.23 -7.99
N GLY A 49 -7.14 2.65 -9.25
CA GLY A 49 -6.51 1.85 -10.30
C GLY A 49 -5.10 1.34 -9.96
N LEU A 50 -4.33 2.08 -9.14
CA LEU A 50 -3.02 1.63 -8.67
C LEU A 50 -3.11 0.45 -7.70
N ASN A 51 -4.10 0.41 -6.80
CA ASN A 51 -4.28 -0.68 -5.85
C ASN A 51 -4.62 -1.98 -6.60
N GLU A 52 -5.51 -1.90 -7.60
CA GLU A 52 -5.86 -3.05 -8.44
C GLU A 52 -4.66 -3.55 -9.25
N ASN A 53 -3.86 -2.63 -9.81
CA ASN A 53 -2.62 -3.00 -10.48
C ASN A 53 -1.66 -3.73 -9.52
N PHE A 54 -1.50 -3.21 -8.29
CA PHE A 54 -0.60 -3.79 -7.30
C PHE A 54 -1.08 -5.17 -6.81
N ASN A 55 -2.39 -5.33 -6.61
CA ASN A 55 -3.01 -6.62 -6.30
C ASN A 55 -2.71 -7.65 -7.41
N GLY A 56 -2.81 -7.25 -8.68
CA GLY A 56 -2.45 -8.11 -9.81
C GLY A 56 -0.98 -8.56 -9.78
N LEU A 57 -0.06 -7.69 -9.36
CA LEU A 57 1.35 -8.03 -9.20
C LEU A 57 1.60 -8.98 -8.03
N LEU A 58 0.91 -8.77 -6.90
CA LEU A 58 0.97 -9.68 -5.75
C LEU A 58 0.52 -11.09 -6.16
N ARG A 59 -0.48 -11.20 -7.03
CA ARG A 59 -0.99 -12.48 -7.55
C ARG A 59 0.00 -13.25 -8.43
N GLN A 60 1.08 -12.63 -8.90
CA GLN A 60 2.18 -13.35 -9.55
C GLN A 60 2.95 -14.23 -8.56
N TYR A 61 2.91 -13.89 -7.27
CA TYR A 61 3.59 -14.61 -6.19
C TYR A 61 2.63 -15.47 -5.36
N ILE A 62 1.42 -14.97 -5.10
CA ILE A 62 0.39 -15.69 -4.34
C ILE A 62 -0.76 -16.03 -5.29
N ARG A 63 -0.79 -17.28 -5.76
CA ARG A 63 -1.79 -17.73 -6.72
C ARG A 63 -3.20 -17.55 -6.16
N LYS A 64 -4.16 -17.36 -7.06
CA LYS A 64 -5.58 -17.34 -6.69
C LYS A 64 -5.96 -18.71 -6.11
N GLY A 65 -6.74 -18.72 -5.02
CA GLY A 65 -7.13 -19.95 -4.32
C GLY A 65 -6.13 -20.45 -3.27
N THR A 66 -4.95 -19.82 -3.13
CA THR A 66 -4.05 -20.10 -2.00
C THR A 66 -4.73 -19.71 -0.69
N ASP A 67 -4.73 -20.64 0.29
CA ASP A 67 -5.12 -20.33 1.66
C ASP A 67 -4.10 -19.36 2.26
N LEU A 68 -4.53 -18.10 2.46
CA LEU A 68 -3.66 -17.04 2.95
C LEU A 68 -3.12 -17.31 4.35
N ARG A 69 -3.76 -18.19 5.15
CA ARG A 69 -3.26 -18.60 6.47
C ARG A 69 -1.96 -19.41 6.38
N THR A 70 -1.70 -20.01 5.22
CA THR A 70 -0.44 -20.75 4.96
C THR A 70 0.67 -19.86 4.43
N VAL A 71 0.36 -18.60 4.07
CA VAL A 71 1.35 -17.64 3.60
C VAL A 71 2.03 -17.00 4.81
N THR A 72 3.32 -17.26 4.94
CA THR A 72 4.11 -16.78 6.07
C THR A 72 4.52 -15.32 5.93
N ASP A 73 4.73 -14.63 7.05
CA ASP A 73 5.27 -13.26 7.07
C ASP A 73 6.60 -13.15 6.32
N LYS A 74 7.42 -14.21 6.36
CA LYS A 74 8.69 -14.27 5.60
C LYS A 74 8.46 -14.23 4.10
N GLN A 75 7.44 -14.94 3.60
CA GLN A 75 7.05 -14.91 2.19
C GLN A 75 6.51 -13.54 1.81
N ILE A 76 5.62 -12.96 2.63
CA ILE A 76 5.09 -11.61 2.39
C ILE A 76 6.23 -10.60 2.30
N ALA A 77 7.14 -10.59 3.29
CA ALA A 77 8.27 -9.66 3.30
C ALA A 77 9.21 -9.85 2.09
N HIS A 78 9.38 -11.09 1.60
CA HIS A 78 10.13 -11.34 0.37
C HIS A 78 9.44 -10.74 -0.86
N ILE A 79 8.13 -10.94 -0.99
CA ILE A 79 7.32 -10.42 -2.10
C ILE A 79 7.33 -8.89 -2.09
N GLU A 80 7.12 -8.27 -0.93
CA GLU A 80 7.18 -6.81 -0.76
C GLU A 80 8.53 -6.24 -1.21
N ARG A 81 9.64 -6.86 -0.79
CA ARG A 81 10.98 -6.44 -1.24
C ARG A 81 11.13 -6.56 -2.74
N ALA A 82 10.68 -7.66 -3.35
CA ALA A 82 10.75 -7.87 -4.78
C ALA A 82 9.92 -6.82 -5.55
N LEU A 83 8.70 -6.53 -5.11
CA LEU A 83 7.82 -5.55 -5.75
C LEU A 83 8.31 -4.11 -5.61
N ASN A 84 8.91 -3.77 -4.45
CA ASN A 84 9.48 -2.45 -4.18
C ASN A 84 10.83 -2.23 -4.87
N ALA A 85 11.56 -3.30 -5.19
CA ALA A 85 12.78 -3.26 -5.99
C ALA A 85 12.51 -3.37 -7.51
N ARG A 86 11.28 -3.71 -7.93
CA ARG A 86 10.94 -3.85 -9.35
C ARG A 86 10.85 -2.47 -10.04
N PRO A 87 11.66 -2.20 -11.08
CA PRO A 87 11.57 -1.00 -11.92
C PRO A 87 10.14 -0.71 -12.43
N ARG A 88 9.71 0.56 -12.39
CA ARG A 88 8.38 0.96 -12.88
C ARG A 88 8.47 2.01 -13.98
N LYS A 89 7.77 1.79 -15.10
CA LYS A 89 7.75 2.72 -16.24
C LYS A 89 7.29 4.13 -15.85
N CYS A 90 6.30 4.26 -14.96
CA CYS A 90 5.75 5.55 -14.51
C CYS A 90 6.75 6.44 -13.76
N ILE A 91 7.87 5.88 -13.27
CA ILE A 91 8.95 6.61 -12.60
C ILE A 91 10.27 6.43 -13.35
N GLY A 92 10.22 6.36 -14.68
CA GLY A 92 11.42 6.27 -15.53
C GLY A 92 12.22 4.99 -15.34
N PHE A 93 11.54 3.87 -15.08
CA PHE A 93 12.16 2.57 -14.77
C PHE A 93 13.06 2.58 -13.53
N ARG A 94 12.88 3.56 -12.63
CA ARG A 94 13.52 3.54 -11.31
C ARG A 94 12.77 2.59 -10.37
N GLN A 95 13.44 2.17 -9.32
CA GLN A 95 12.86 1.29 -8.29
C GLN A 95 12.07 2.13 -7.28
N PRO A 96 10.81 1.76 -6.95
CA PRO A 96 10.00 2.49 -5.96
C PRO A 96 10.71 2.71 -4.62
N VAL A 97 11.43 1.70 -4.13
CA VAL A 97 12.17 1.80 -2.86
C VAL A 97 13.26 2.88 -2.87
N VAL A 98 13.90 3.10 -4.02
CA VAL A 98 14.94 4.12 -4.16
C VAL A 98 14.29 5.51 -4.14
N ILE A 99 13.26 5.71 -4.98
CA ILE A 99 12.51 6.98 -5.04
C ILE A 99 11.94 7.35 -3.66
N PHE A 100 11.28 6.40 -3.01
CA PHE A 100 10.67 6.64 -1.71
C PHE A 100 11.71 7.05 -0.67
N ASN A 101 12.88 6.41 -0.65
CA ASN A 101 13.95 6.76 0.28
C ASN A 101 14.58 8.12 -0.02
N GLU A 102 14.69 8.53 -1.29
CA GLU A 102 15.16 9.86 -1.68
C GLU A 102 14.19 10.94 -1.19
N LEU A 103 12.90 10.79 -1.50
CA LEU A 103 11.85 11.73 -1.08
C LEU A 103 11.77 11.82 0.45
N ARG A 104 11.84 10.69 1.14
CA ARG A 104 11.81 10.62 2.61
C ARG A 104 13.00 11.31 3.28
N LYS A 105 14.17 11.34 2.63
CA LYS A 105 15.37 12.02 3.16
C LYS A 105 15.34 13.52 2.92
N ALA A 106 14.64 13.97 1.88
CA ALA A 106 14.55 15.38 1.52
C ALA A 106 13.48 16.15 2.33
N ALA A 107 12.55 15.43 2.95
CA ALA A 107 11.47 15.96 3.80
C ALA A 107 11.78 15.82 5.29
#